data_AF-A0A961PK69-F1
#
_entry.id   AF-A0A961PK69-F1
#
_cell.length_a   1.000
_cell.length_b   1.000
_cell.length_c   1.000
_cell.angle_alpha   90.00
_cell.angle_beta   90.00
_cell.angle_gamma   90.00
#
_symmetry.space_group_name_H-M   'P 1'
#
loop_
_entity.id
_entity.type
_entity.pdbx_description
1 polymer ?
#
loop_
_entity_poly.entity_id
_entity_poly.type
_entity_poly.pdbx_seq_one_letter_code
_entity_poly.pdbx_strand_id
1 'polypeptide(L)' 'MKMVFPAADPAAPLAPAPAILAAANLLLPHLEHGRRIDAIILRAAMETAYGASDATGAWGWKAAYDACEVATVLF' A
#
# COMPACT_ATOMS: atom_id res chain seq x y z
N MET A 1 -25.46 1.53 -19.59
CA MET A 1 -24.00 1.25 -19.68
C MET A 1 -23.68 0.08 -18.76
N LYS A 2 -23.19 -1.04 -19.29
CA LYS A 2 -22.80 -2.21 -18.50
C LYS A 2 -21.31 -2.09 -18.22
N MET A 3 -20.93 -1.75 -16.99
CA MET A 3 -19.51 -1.81 -16.59
C MET A 3 -19.15 -3.28 -16.41
N VAL A 4 -18.35 -3.81 -17.34
CA VAL A 4 -17.65 -5.08 -17.15
C VAL A 4 -16.41 -4.76 -16.32
N PHE A 5 -16.33 -5.36 -15.13
CA PHE A 5 -15.09 -5.38 -14.37
C PHE A 5 -14.21 -6.49 -14.95
N PRO A 6 -12.95 -6.21 -15.32
CA PRO A 6 -12.05 -7.28 -15.71
C PRO A 6 -11.84 -8.22 -14.52
N ALA A 7 -12.02 -9.52 -14.75
CA ALA A 7 -11.63 -10.53 -13.78
C ALA A 7 -10.11 -10.41 -13.55
N ALA A 8 -9.70 -10.35 -12.28
CA ALA A 8 -8.30 -10.28 -11.93
C ALA A 8 -7.60 -11.57 -12.36
N ASP A 9 -6.66 -11.47 -13.29
CA ASP A 9 -5.70 -12.52 -13.56
C ASP A 9 -4.89 -12.78 -12.28
N PRO A 10 -4.82 -14.02 -11.77
CA PRO A 10 -4.09 -14.34 -10.54
C PRO A 10 -2.56 -14.16 -10.66
N ALA A 11 -2.07 -13.81 -11.85
CA ALA A 11 -0.66 -13.56 -12.16
C ALA A 11 -0.36 -12.11 -12.61
N ALA A 12 -1.36 -11.23 -12.69
CA ALA A 12 -1.09 -9.82 -12.90
C ALA A 12 -0.50 -9.22 -11.62
N PRO A 13 0.52 -8.33 -11.69
CA PRO A 13 0.90 -7.52 -10.55
C PRO A 13 -0.37 -6.89 -9.99
N LEU A 14 -0.63 -7.09 -8.70
CA LEU A 14 -1.80 -6.53 -8.02
C LEU A 14 -1.91 -5.08 -8.48
N ALA A 15 -3.01 -4.69 -9.14
CA ALA A 15 -3.21 -3.31 -9.54
C ALA A 15 -2.84 -2.43 -8.33
N PRO A 16 -2.07 -1.35 -8.47
CA PRO A 16 -1.39 -0.72 -7.35
C PRO A 16 -2.33 -0.37 -6.19
N ALA A 17 -3.62 -0.11 -6.48
CA ALA A 17 -4.64 0.24 -5.50
C ALA A 17 -4.81 -0.78 -4.34
N PRO A 18 -5.06 -2.09 -4.56
CA PRO A 18 -5.16 -3.04 -3.44
C PRO A 18 -3.89 -3.18 -2.58
N ALA A 19 -2.68 -3.13 -3.19
CA ALA A 19 -1.43 -3.16 -2.41
C ALA A 19 -1.26 -1.88 -1.57
N ILE A 20 -1.54 -0.72 -2.16
CA ILE A 20 -1.50 0.58 -1.48
C ILE A 20 -2.49 0.62 -0.33
N LEU A 21 -3.72 0.14 -0.53
CA LEU A 21 -4.74 0.08 0.53
C LEU A 21 -4.32 -0.88 1.64
N ALA A 22 -3.74 -2.04 1.32
CA ALA A 22 -3.22 -2.96 2.31
C ALA A 22 -2.09 -2.31 3.15
N ALA A 23 -1.14 -1.63 2.49
CA ALA A 23 -0.10 -0.87 3.19
C ALA A 23 -0.69 0.25 4.07
N ALA A 24 -1.68 0.99 3.58
CA ALA A 24 -2.35 2.05 4.34
C ALA A 24 -3.02 1.50 5.62
N ASN A 25 -3.66 0.34 5.54
CA ASN A 25 -4.25 -0.32 6.72
C ASN A 25 -3.18 -0.77 7.74
N LEU A 26 -1.99 -1.14 7.29
CA LEU A 26 -0.86 -1.45 8.18
C LEU A 26 -0.30 -0.19 8.86
N LEU A 27 -0.40 0.97 8.21
CA LEU A 27 0.07 2.25 8.74
C LEU A 27 -0.94 2.89 9.70
N LEU A 28 -2.25 2.67 9.49
CA LEU A 28 -3.34 3.29 10.26
C LEU A 28 -3.17 3.18 11.79
N PRO A 29 -2.82 2.01 12.37
CA PRO A 29 -2.60 1.92 13.82
C PRO A 29 -1.49 2.84 14.32
N HIS A 30 -0.48 3.17 13.52
CA HIS A 30 0.56 4.10 13.96
C HIS A 30 0.01 5.52 14.10
N LEU A 31 -0.84 5.95 13.16
CA LEU A 31 -1.48 7.25 13.18
C LEU A 31 -2.48 7.35 14.34
N GLU A 32 -3.29 6.31 14.57
CA GLU A 32 -4.25 6.26 15.69
C GLU A 32 -3.59 6.39 17.07
N HIS A 33 -2.36 5.90 17.21
CA HIS A 33 -1.56 6.05 18.44
C HIS A 33 -0.74 7.35 18.48
N GLY A 34 -0.94 8.27 17.53
CA GLY A 34 -0.17 9.51 17.41
C GLY A 34 1.32 9.31 17.10
N ARG A 35 1.71 8.13 16.60
CA ARG A 35 3.10 7.82 16.24
C ARG A 35 3.41 8.35 14.85
N ARG A 36 4.63 8.86 14.69
CA ARG A 36 5.15 9.21 13.36
C ARG A 36 5.43 7.94 12.55
N ILE A 37 5.13 7.99 11.26
CA ILE A 37 5.57 6.99 10.29
C ILE A 37 6.97 7.39 9.84
N ASP A 38 7.98 6.62 10.23
CA ASP A 38 9.34 6.75 9.72
C ASP A 38 9.59 5.80 8.54
N ALA A 39 10.79 5.86 7.98
CA ALA A 39 11.17 5.04 6.83
C ALA A 39 11.18 3.54 7.12
N ILE A 40 11.43 3.12 8.38
CA ILE A 40 11.47 1.71 8.76
C ILE A 40 10.04 1.16 8.80
N ILE A 41 9.13 1.88 9.44
CA ILE A 41 7.69 1.55 9.49
C ILE A 41 7.10 1.52 8.08
N LEU A 42 7.40 2.54 7.28
CA LEU A 42 6.91 2.63 5.90
C LEU A 42 7.41 1.46 5.05
N ARG A 43 8.72 1.15 5.09
CA ARG A 43 9.27 0.01 4.35
C ARG A 43 8.62 -1.30 4.79
N ALA A 44 8.50 -1.54 6.09
CA ALA A 44 7.90 -2.79 6.59
C ALA A 44 6.45 -2.96 6.11
N ALA A 45 5.64 -1.89 6.14
CA ALA A 45 4.27 -1.93 5.62
C ALA A 45 4.23 -2.20 4.11
N MET A 46 5.10 -1.54 3.34
CA MET A 46 5.18 -1.73 1.88
C MET A 46 5.64 -3.14 1.51
N GLU A 47 6.70 -3.65 2.14
CA GLU A 47 7.19 -5.01 1.87
C GLU A 47 6.16 -6.07 2.24
N THR A 48 5.41 -5.87 3.33
CA THR A 48 4.32 -6.77 3.73
C THR A 48 3.18 -6.74 2.72
N ALA A 49 2.77 -5.56 2.26
CA ALA A 49 1.65 -5.42 1.34
C ALA A 49 1.97 -5.88 -0.10
N TYR A 50 3.20 -5.66 -0.55
CA TYR A 50 3.65 -6.06 -1.89
C TYR A 50 4.28 -7.45 -1.92
N GLY A 51 4.59 -8.04 -0.76
CA GLY A 51 5.25 -9.36 -0.66
C GLY A 51 6.69 -9.37 -1.19
N ALA A 52 7.32 -8.20 -1.33
CA ALA A 52 8.63 -8.06 -1.96
C ALA A 52 9.39 -6.86 -1.40
N SER A 53 10.72 -7.00 -1.32
CA SER A 53 11.61 -5.94 -0.85
C SER A 53 11.69 -4.77 -1.84
N ASP A 54 12.04 -3.57 -1.37
CA ASP A 54 12.24 -2.38 -2.22
C ASP A 54 13.27 -2.62 -3.35
N ALA A 55 14.29 -3.44 -3.08
CA ALA A 55 15.32 -3.83 -4.06
C ALA A 55 14.78 -4.55 -5.30
N THR A 56 13.57 -5.10 -5.24
CA THR A 56 12.93 -5.81 -6.36
C THR A 56 12.27 -4.87 -7.37
N GLY A 57 12.04 -3.60 -7.00
CA GLY A 57 11.28 -2.65 -7.81
C GLY A 57 9.77 -2.91 -7.84
N ALA A 58 9.25 -3.81 -7.00
CA ALA A 58 7.82 -4.12 -6.91
C ALA A 58 6.94 -2.91 -6.51
N TRP A 59 7.55 -1.93 -5.83
CA TRP A 59 6.91 -0.68 -5.44
C TRP A 59 7.93 0.46 -5.45
N GLY A 60 7.46 1.66 -5.76
CA GLY A 60 8.28 2.87 -5.81
C GLY A 60 7.84 3.91 -4.78
N TRP A 61 8.61 4.98 -4.69
CA TRP A 61 8.38 6.09 -3.74
C TRP A 61 6.96 6.68 -3.84
N LYS A 62 6.38 6.76 -5.05
CA LYS A 62 5.02 7.27 -5.26
C LYS A 62 3.96 6.37 -4.62
N ALA A 63 4.09 5.05 -4.76
CA ALA A 63 3.15 4.11 -4.14
C ALA A 63 3.23 4.15 -2.60
N ALA A 64 4.43 4.35 -2.06
CA ALA A 64 4.62 4.53 -0.62
C ALA A 64 3.98 5.84 -0.12
N TYR A 65 4.09 6.91 -0.91
CA TYR A 65 3.40 8.17 -0.63
C TYR A 65 1.88 8.00 -0.67
N ASP A 66 1.36 7.32 -1.70
CA ASP A 66 -0.08 7.06 -1.84
C ASP A 66 -0.63 6.25 -0.65
N ALA A 67 0.16 5.29 -0.13
CA ALA A 67 -0.22 4.55 1.07
C ALA A 67 -0.33 5.46 2.30
N CYS A 68 0.58 6.42 2.47
CA CYS A 68 0.50 7.42 3.54
C CYS A 68 -0.70 8.37 3.39
N GLU A 69 -1.03 8.81 2.17
CA GLU A 69 -2.21 9.63 1.91
C GLU A 69 -3.50 8.86 2.23
N VAL A 70 -3.61 7.62 1.75
CA VAL A 70 -4.76 6.75 2.04
C VAL A 70 -4.88 6.50 3.54
N ALA A 71 -3.78 6.23 4.26
CA ALA A 71 -3.82 6.05 5.71
C ALA A 71 -4.32 7.30 6.45
N THR A 72 -3.98 8.49 5.95
CA THR A 72 -4.45 9.76 6.52
C THR A 72 -5.93 10.02 6.23
N VAL A 73 -6.44 9.57 5.07
CA VAL A 73 -7.89 9.64 4.75
C VAL A 73 -8.70 8.66 5.60
N LEU A 74 -8.11 7.54 6.02
CA LEU A 74 -8.76 6.52 6.85
C LEU A 74 -8.83 6.88 8.35
N PHE A 75 -7.95 7.76 8.83
CA PHE A 75 -7.88 8.24 10.21
C PHE A 75 -8.82 9.42 10.47
#